data_AF-A0A842T4Q6-F1
#
_entry.id   AF-A0A842T4Q6-F1
#
_cell.length_a   1.000
_cell.length_b   1.000
_cell.length_c   1.000
_cell.angle_alpha   90.00
_cell.angle_beta   90.00
_cell.angle_gamma   90.00
#
_symmetry.space_group_name_H-M   'P 1'
#
loop_
_entity.id
_entity.type
_entity.pdbx_description
1 polymer ?
#
loop_
_entity_poly.entity_id
_entity_poly.type
_entity_poly.pdbx_seq_one_letter_code
_entity_poly.pdbx_strand_id
1 'polypeptide(L)'
;MPQLNDLTIPYIKKLASELDIDLKRGRKAELITQIKNSGVPATKLDSLIEKYLKEKNKAKIKKKRKLLDIPELEQRIKTLEGQVEFLMSLIKTKNHLPHKKPNALKETKKREQPVIKNRDLPEIELNTRSDIILFLKMLLNPGDTITIDELVRIDALQNISLNLLTQAIKDLINNGIFEPIEGESIQKIQGNIGKLVRIR
;
A
#
# COMPACT_ATOMS: atom_id res chain seq x y z
N MET A 1 -34.43 8.18 -24.30
CA MET A 1 -34.06 9.59 -24.53
C MET A 1 -33.79 10.25 -23.19
N PRO A 2 -32.63 10.89 -23.03
CA PRO A 2 -32.26 11.58 -21.78
C PRO A 2 -33.18 12.78 -21.55
N GLN A 3 -33.73 12.94 -20.35
CA GLN A 3 -34.69 14.00 -20.05
C GLN A 3 -34.10 15.05 -19.10
N LEU A 4 -34.55 16.29 -19.25
CA LEU A 4 -34.26 17.40 -18.30
C LEU A 4 -34.60 17.04 -16.84
N ASN A 5 -35.60 16.19 -16.64
CA ASN A 5 -35.99 15.68 -15.32
C ASN A 5 -34.91 14.79 -14.67
N ASP A 6 -33.96 14.25 -15.42
CA ASP A 6 -32.89 13.41 -14.88
C ASP A 6 -31.76 14.24 -14.26
N LEU A 7 -31.68 15.53 -14.61
CA LEU A 7 -30.70 16.46 -14.08
C LEU A 7 -31.11 17.02 -12.71
N THR A 8 -30.13 17.31 -11.85
CA THR A 8 -30.37 18.06 -10.61
C THR A 8 -30.31 19.56 -10.90
N ILE A 9 -30.94 20.38 -10.05
CA ILE A 9 -31.02 21.85 -10.23
C ILE A 9 -29.66 22.50 -10.59
N PRO A 10 -28.52 22.14 -9.96
CA PRO A 10 -27.23 22.72 -10.34
C PRO A 10 -26.84 22.46 -11.80
N TYR A 11 -27.09 21.27 -12.33
CA TYR A 11 -26.79 20.93 -13.72
C TYR A 11 -27.79 21.55 -14.70
N ILE A 12 -29.05 21.72 -14.29
CA ILE A 12 -30.04 22.47 -15.06
C ILE A 12 -29.59 23.93 -15.23
N LYS A 13 -29.09 24.56 -14.15
CA LYS A 13 -28.54 25.92 -14.22
C LYS A 13 -27.30 26.01 -15.10
N LYS A 14 -26.34 25.08 -14.97
CA LYS A 14 -25.16 25.02 -15.86
C LYS A 14 -25.55 24.90 -17.32
N LEU A 15 -26.50 24.00 -17.63
CA LEU A 15 -27.01 23.81 -18.98
C LEU A 15 -27.65 25.09 -19.52
N ALA A 16 -28.44 25.80 -18.70
CA ALA A 16 -29.03 27.07 -19.10
C ALA A 16 -27.98 28.16 -19.35
N SER A 17 -26.95 28.25 -18.49
CA SER A 17 -25.83 29.18 -18.71
C SER A 17 -25.05 28.88 -19.99
N GLU A 18 -24.87 27.60 -20.35
CA GLU A 18 -24.20 27.22 -21.62
C GLU A 18 -25.08 27.46 -22.86
N LEU A 19 -26.39 27.64 -22.66
CA LEU A 19 -27.37 27.97 -23.70
C LEU A 19 -27.76 29.46 -23.69
N ASP A 20 -27.11 30.29 -22.85
CA ASP A 20 -27.44 31.70 -22.64
C ASP A 20 -28.92 31.95 -22.30
N ILE A 21 -29.55 31.01 -21.59
CA ILE A 21 -30.94 31.13 -21.11
C ILE A 21 -30.91 31.75 -19.71
N ASP A 22 -31.50 32.94 -19.57
CA ASP A 22 -31.68 33.56 -18.26
C ASP A 22 -32.84 32.89 -17.51
N LEU A 23 -32.49 32.07 -16.52
CA LEU A 23 -33.46 31.33 -15.71
C LEU A 23 -33.93 32.16 -14.52
N LYS A 24 -35.24 32.41 -14.46
CA LYS A 24 -35.87 32.96 -13.26
C LYS A 24 -35.79 31.97 -12.10
N ARG A 25 -35.66 32.47 -10.87
CA ARG A 25 -35.73 31.62 -9.66
C ARG A 25 -37.06 30.86 -9.65
N GLY A 26 -37.01 29.58 -9.32
CA GLY A 26 -38.19 28.72 -9.31
C GLY A 26 -37.90 27.28 -8.91
N ARG A 27 -38.96 26.48 -8.82
CA ARG A 27 -38.88 25.03 -8.60
C ARG A 27 -38.34 24.34 -9.85
N LYS A 28 -37.82 23.13 -9.69
CA LYS A 28 -37.22 22.36 -10.81
C LYS A 28 -38.15 22.26 -12.02
N ALA A 29 -39.43 21.97 -11.81
CA ALA A 29 -40.41 21.88 -12.90
C ALA A 29 -40.53 23.19 -13.69
N GLU A 30 -40.57 24.34 -12.99
CA GLU A 30 -40.66 25.67 -13.61
C GLU A 30 -39.41 26.00 -14.44
N LEU A 31 -38.22 25.66 -13.93
CA LEU A 31 -36.96 25.83 -14.66
C LEU A 31 -36.93 24.99 -15.95
N ILE A 32 -37.46 23.78 -15.91
CA ILE A 32 -37.54 22.90 -17.08
C ILE A 32 -38.50 23.47 -18.11
N THR A 33 -39.65 24.03 -17.69
CA THR A 33 -40.59 24.69 -18.59
C THR A 33 -39.95 25.91 -19.26
N GLN A 34 -39.19 26.72 -18.52
CA GLN A 34 -38.45 27.86 -19.09
C GLN A 34 -37.46 27.41 -20.17
N ILE A 35 -36.72 26.33 -19.95
CA ILE A 35 -35.78 25.78 -20.94
C ILE A 35 -36.54 25.24 -22.16
N LYS A 36 -37.65 24.53 -21.97
CA LYS A 36 -38.46 24.05 -23.10
C LYS A 36 -39.04 25.18 -23.95
N ASN A 37 -39.39 26.30 -23.32
CA ASN A 37 -39.96 27.47 -24.00
C ASN A 37 -38.90 28.38 -24.65
N SER A 38 -37.60 28.12 -24.44
CA SER A 38 -36.51 28.93 -24.98
C SER A 38 -36.23 28.74 -26.47
N GLY A 39 -36.91 27.79 -27.12
CA GLY A 39 -36.76 27.54 -28.56
C GLY A 39 -35.44 26.88 -28.96
N VAL A 40 -34.69 26.32 -28.01
CA VAL A 40 -33.42 25.63 -28.30
C VAL A 40 -33.68 24.38 -29.16
N PRO A 41 -32.88 24.14 -30.21
CA PRO A 41 -32.99 22.94 -31.03
C PRO A 41 -32.88 21.66 -30.18
N ALA A 42 -33.81 20.72 -30.39
CA ALA A 42 -33.88 19.48 -29.61
C ALA A 42 -32.57 18.69 -29.62
N THR A 43 -31.88 18.64 -30.76
CA THR A 43 -30.59 17.96 -30.91
C THR A 43 -29.49 18.56 -30.03
N LYS A 44 -29.40 19.89 -29.95
CA LYS A 44 -28.44 20.60 -29.11
C LYS A 44 -28.77 20.38 -27.63
N LEU A 45 -30.06 20.45 -27.28
CA LEU A 45 -30.54 20.22 -25.93
C LEU A 45 -30.22 18.79 -25.45
N ASP A 46 -30.54 17.77 -26.25
CA ASP A 46 -30.28 16.37 -25.93
C ASP A 46 -28.78 16.10 -25.71
N SER A 47 -27.92 16.66 -26.56
CA SER A 47 -26.46 16.52 -26.42
C SER A 47 -25.93 17.09 -25.09
N LEU A 48 -26.48 18.22 -24.65
CA LEU A 48 -26.11 18.84 -23.38
C LEU A 48 -26.68 18.07 -22.19
N ILE A 49 -27.90 17.55 -22.29
CA ILE A 49 -28.48 16.70 -21.24
C ILE A 49 -27.59 15.45 -21.05
N GLU A 50 -27.16 14.81 -22.13
CA GLU A 50 -26.23 13.67 -22.05
C GLU A 50 -24.90 14.03 -21.41
N LYS A 51 -24.28 15.14 -21.84
CA LYS A 51 -23.02 15.65 -21.29
C LYS A 51 -23.13 15.80 -19.76
N TYR A 52 -24.17 16.46 -19.27
CA TYR A 52 -24.35 16.71 -17.85
C TYR A 52 -24.80 15.49 -17.05
N LEU A 53 -25.52 14.54 -17.66
CA LEU A 53 -25.81 13.25 -17.04
C LEU A 53 -24.54 12.41 -16.84
N LYS A 54 -23.64 12.40 -17.83
CA LYS A 54 -22.33 11.75 -17.71
C LYS A 54 -21.50 12.39 -16.59
N GLU A 55 -21.46 13.72 -16.50
CA GLU A 55 -20.78 14.45 -15.41
C GLU A 55 -21.36 14.09 -14.03
N LYS A 56 -22.69 14.10 -13.89
CA LYS A 56 -23.39 13.71 -12.65
C LYS A 56 -23.05 12.27 -12.24
N ASN A 57 -23.08 11.34 -13.19
CA ASN A 57 -22.76 9.94 -12.93
C ASN A 57 -21.29 9.75 -12.54
N LYS A 58 -20.36 10.42 -13.22
CA LYS A 58 -18.92 10.41 -12.88
C LYS A 58 -18.68 10.97 -11.47
N ALA A 59 -19.37 12.05 -11.08
CA ALA A 59 -19.28 12.61 -9.74
C ALA A 59 -19.84 11.66 -8.67
N LYS A 60 -20.97 10.99 -8.94
CA LYS A 60 -21.57 9.98 -8.04
C LYS A 60 -20.64 8.77 -7.86
N ILE A 61 -20.04 8.29 -8.95
CA ILE A 61 -19.04 7.21 -8.92
C ILE A 61 -17.82 7.63 -8.13
N LYS A 62 -17.27 8.83 -8.36
CA LYS A 62 -16.11 9.35 -7.61
C LYS A 62 -16.39 9.45 -6.10
N LYS A 63 -17.58 9.91 -5.69
CA LYS A 63 -17.99 9.95 -4.29
C LYS A 63 -18.11 8.54 -3.69
N LYS A 64 -18.75 7.60 -4.38
CA LYS A 64 -18.84 6.20 -3.94
C LYS A 64 -17.47 5.54 -3.83
N ARG A 65 -16.56 5.78 -4.79
CA ARG A 65 -15.17 5.27 -4.72
C ARG A 65 -14.41 5.77 -3.51
N LYS A 66 -14.57 7.06 -3.15
CA LYS A 66 -13.98 7.63 -1.92
C LYS A 66 -14.58 7.04 -0.63
N LEU A 67 -15.85 6.66 -0.65
CA LEU A 67 -16.55 6.07 0.50
C LEU A 67 -16.25 4.59 0.70
N LEU A 68 -15.70 3.91 -0.31
CA LEU A 68 -15.47 2.46 -0.31
C LEU A 68 -14.00 2.09 -0.05
N ASP A 69 -13.14 3.04 0.39
CA ASP A 69 -11.68 2.86 0.55
C ASP A 69 -11.00 2.13 -0.62
N ILE A 70 -11.59 2.22 -1.82
CA ILE A 70 -11.10 1.55 -3.03
C ILE A 70 -9.64 1.94 -3.33
N PRO A 71 -9.20 3.21 -3.16
CA PRO A 71 -7.79 3.54 -3.35
C PRO A 71 -6.84 2.82 -2.39
N GLU A 72 -7.25 2.59 -1.14
CA GLU A 72 -6.45 1.86 -0.15
C GLU A 72 -6.44 0.36 -0.48
N LEU A 73 -7.58 -0.19 -0.90
CA LEU A 73 -7.69 -1.56 -1.39
C LEU A 73 -6.85 -1.79 -2.65
N GLU A 74 -6.85 -0.85 -3.60
CA GLU A 74 -6.02 -0.89 -4.80
C GLU A 74 -4.52 -0.85 -4.46
N GLN A 75 -4.11 -0.02 -3.50
CA GLN A 75 -2.72 -0.01 -3.00
C GLN A 75 -2.34 -1.32 -2.30
N ARG A 76 -3.26 -1.89 -1.53
CA ARG A 76 -3.03 -3.15 -0.82
C ARG A 76 -2.95 -4.33 -1.78
N ILE A 77 -3.80 -4.37 -2.81
CA ILE A 77 -3.72 -5.33 -3.91
C ILE A 77 -2.37 -5.21 -4.62
N LYS A 78 -1.95 -3.99 -4.99
CA LYS A 78 -0.66 -3.77 -5.67
C LYS A 78 0.53 -4.25 -4.82
N THR A 79 0.46 -4.08 -3.50
CA THR A 79 1.49 -4.56 -2.57
C THR A 79 1.52 -6.09 -2.52
N LEU A 80 0.34 -6.73 -2.47
CA LEU A 80 0.21 -8.19 -2.49
C LEU A 80 0.67 -8.78 -3.83
N GLU A 81 0.34 -8.15 -4.96
CA GLU A 81 0.79 -8.57 -6.29
C GLU A 81 2.32 -8.55 -6.37
N GLY A 82 2.97 -7.48 -5.88
CA GLY A 82 4.43 -7.42 -5.81
C GLY A 82 5.04 -8.49 -4.91
N GLN A 83 4.41 -8.83 -3.78
CA GLN A 83 4.84 -9.94 -2.91
C GLN A 83 4.71 -11.30 -3.61
N VAL A 84 3.63 -11.53 -4.35
CA VAL A 84 3.42 -12.77 -5.11
C VAL A 84 4.42 -12.89 -6.25
N GLU A 85 4.67 -11.81 -7.00
CA GLU A 85 5.64 -11.80 -8.10
C GLU A 85 7.06 -12.08 -7.59
N PHE A 86 7.41 -11.50 -6.43
CA PHE A 86 8.65 -11.81 -5.74
C PHE A 86 8.74 -13.29 -5.34
N LEU A 87 7.71 -13.87 -4.71
CA LEU A 87 7.68 -15.29 -4.36
C LEU A 87 7.78 -16.19 -5.60
N MET A 88 7.12 -15.82 -6.70
CA MET A 88 7.21 -16.55 -7.97
C MET A 88 8.61 -16.48 -8.58
N SER A 89 9.31 -15.36 -8.43
CA SER A 89 10.71 -15.23 -8.85
C SER A 89 11.63 -16.18 -8.05
N LEU A 90 11.37 -16.31 -6.74
CA LEU A 90 12.10 -17.24 -5.86
C LEU A 90 11.86 -18.71 -6.21
N ILE A 91 10.64 -19.07 -6.64
CA ILE A 91 10.33 -20.43 -7.08
C ILE A 91 11.04 -20.74 -8.41
N LYS A 92 11.08 -19.78 -9.34
CA LYS A 92 11.77 -19.96 -10.64
C LYS A 92 13.27 -20.14 -10.48
N THR A 93 13.93 -19.39 -9.59
CA THR A 93 15.36 -19.55 -9.32
C THR A 93 15.67 -20.86 -8.61
N LYS A 94 14.81 -21.32 -7.70
CA LYS A 94 14.99 -22.58 -6.97
C LYS A 94 14.90 -23.82 -7.87
N ASN A 95 14.09 -23.79 -8.93
CA ASN A 95 13.96 -24.90 -9.88
C ASN A 95 15.12 -24.98 -10.91
N HIS A 96 16.09 -24.05 -10.89
CA HIS A 96 17.20 -24.00 -11.84
C HIS A 96 18.59 -24.34 -11.26
N LEU A 97 18.70 -24.76 -10.00
CA LEU A 97 20.00 -25.13 -9.41
C LEU A 97 20.28 -26.65 -9.54
N PRO A 98 21.40 -27.06 -10.17
CA PRO A 98 21.80 -28.46 -10.21
C PRO A 98 22.27 -28.92 -8.83
N HIS A 99 21.78 -30.07 -8.37
CA HIS A 99 22.17 -30.72 -7.13
C HIS A 99 23.69 -30.93 -7.06
N LYS A 100 24.43 -30.08 -6.32
CA LYS A 100 25.79 -30.38 -5.86
C LYS A 100 25.75 -30.90 -4.43
N LYS A 101 26.29 -32.10 -4.24
CA LYS A 101 26.37 -32.84 -2.97
C LYS A 101 27.21 -32.08 -1.92
N PRO A 102 26.88 -32.17 -0.62
CA PRO A 102 27.67 -31.54 0.44
C PRO A 102 28.86 -32.44 0.83
N ASN A 103 30.06 -31.87 0.86
CA ASN A 103 31.23 -32.47 1.52
C ASN A 103 31.37 -31.92 2.94
N ALA A 104 31.62 -32.83 3.88
CA ALA A 104 31.83 -32.61 5.30
C ALA A 104 33.08 -31.75 5.60
N LEU A 105 33.06 -30.99 6.70
CA LEU A 105 34.02 -31.16 7.82
C LEU A 105 33.87 -30.14 8.97
N LYS A 106 33.98 -30.71 10.18
CA LYS A 106 34.47 -30.20 11.47
C LYS A 106 33.50 -29.56 12.47
N GLU A 107 33.15 -30.41 13.43
CA GLU A 107 32.68 -30.08 14.77
C GLU A 107 33.73 -29.29 15.57
N THR A 108 33.28 -28.23 16.24
CA THR A 108 33.86 -27.77 17.52
C THR A 108 32.72 -27.48 18.50
N LYS A 109 32.82 -28.04 19.70
CA LYS A 109 31.77 -28.12 20.74
C LYS A 109 31.66 -26.84 21.60
N LYS A 110 30.39 -26.52 21.92
CA LYS A 110 29.81 -25.92 23.15
C LYS A 110 29.82 -24.40 23.39
N ARG A 111 28.66 -23.79 23.18
CA ARG A 111 27.80 -23.25 24.26
C ARG A 111 26.33 -23.40 23.85
N GLU A 112 25.56 -24.13 24.65
CA GLU A 112 24.14 -24.41 24.42
C GLU A 112 23.31 -23.15 24.73
N GLN A 113 23.01 -22.39 23.70
CA GLN A 113 21.78 -21.60 23.58
C GLN A 113 21.12 -22.06 22.29
N PRO A 114 19.78 -22.03 22.16
CA PRO A 114 19.12 -22.54 20.99
C PRO A 114 19.60 -21.71 19.79
N VAL A 115 20.56 -22.27 19.06
CA VAL A 115 20.94 -21.82 17.73
C VAL A 115 19.62 -21.78 16.99
N ILE A 116 19.19 -20.58 16.62
CA ILE A 116 18.17 -20.40 15.60
C ILE A 116 18.75 -21.19 14.43
N LYS A 117 18.29 -22.44 14.28
CA LYS A 117 18.64 -23.30 13.14
C LYS A 117 18.52 -22.38 11.96
N ASN A 118 19.63 -22.21 11.24
CA ASN A 118 19.71 -21.45 10.00
C ASN A 118 18.41 -21.73 9.23
N ARG A 119 17.43 -20.83 9.38
CA ARG A 119 16.30 -20.81 8.46
C ARG A 119 17.00 -20.55 7.14
N ASP A 120 16.65 -21.31 6.11
CA ASP A 120 17.16 -21.13 4.74
C ASP A 120 16.80 -19.71 4.27
N LEU A 121 17.53 -18.73 4.79
CA LEU A 121 17.43 -17.31 4.52
C LEU A 121 18.17 -17.13 3.19
N PRO A 122 17.52 -16.61 2.15
CA PRO A 122 18.17 -16.49 0.86
C PRO A 122 19.38 -15.54 0.98
N GLU A 123 20.42 -15.78 0.17
CA GLU A 123 21.45 -14.77 -0.07
C GLU A 123 20.78 -13.60 -0.80
N ILE A 124 20.38 -12.58 -0.04
CA ILE A 124 19.71 -11.37 -0.55
C ILE A 124 20.71 -10.23 -0.44
N GLU A 125 20.93 -9.52 -1.55
CA GLU A 125 21.65 -8.25 -1.52
C GLU A 125 20.76 -7.16 -0.90
N LEU A 126 21.02 -6.84 0.37
CA LEU A 126 20.25 -5.83 1.12
C LEU A 126 20.83 -4.43 0.85
N ASN A 127 20.56 -3.93 -0.36
CA ASN A 127 21.13 -2.68 -0.86
C ASN A 127 20.33 -1.43 -0.47
N THR A 128 19.04 -1.56 -0.14
CA THR A 128 18.17 -0.43 0.20
C THR A 128 17.49 -0.55 1.57
N ARG A 129 17.06 0.59 2.11
CA ARG A 129 16.28 0.67 3.36
C ARG A 129 15.02 -0.19 3.30
N SER A 130 14.34 -0.24 2.15
CA SER A 130 13.11 -1.02 1.95
C SER A 130 13.38 -2.52 2.00
N ASP A 131 14.50 -2.97 1.44
CA ASP A 131 14.88 -4.39 1.43
C ASP A 131 15.16 -4.87 2.85
N ILE A 132 15.85 -4.05 3.64
CA ILE A 132 16.13 -4.33 5.05
C ILE A 132 14.83 -4.40 5.86
N ILE A 133 13.92 -3.46 5.66
CA ILE A 133 12.61 -3.45 6.34
C ILE A 133 11.83 -4.72 6.02
N LEU A 134 11.81 -5.14 4.75
CA LEU A 134 11.12 -6.35 4.32
C LEU A 134 11.77 -7.61 4.90
N PHE A 135 13.09 -7.69 4.86
CA PHE A 135 13.87 -8.79 5.43
C PHE A 135 13.58 -8.96 6.92
N LEU A 136 13.62 -7.87 7.70
CA LEU A 136 13.33 -7.89 9.13
C LEU A 136 11.89 -8.34 9.44
N LYS A 137 10.92 -7.95 8.61
CA LYS A 137 9.53 -8.44 8.71
C LYS A 137 9.39 -9.92 8.42
N MET A 138 10.24 -10.50 7.58
CA MET A 138 10.21 -11.94 7.28
C MET A 138 10.95 -12.76 8.34
N LEU A 139 11.97 -12.17 8.97
CA LEU A 139 12.82 -12.85 9.93
C LEU A 139 12.05 -13.32 11.18
N LEU A 140 11.17 -12.47 11.71
CA LEU A 140 10.43 -12.71 12.96
C LEU A 140 8.96 -12.93 12.67
N ASN A 141 8.30 -13.94 13.24
CA ASN A 141 6.83 -14.05 13.20
C ASN A 141 6.17 -13.15 14.26
N PRO A 142 4.88 -12.81 14.14
CA PRO A 142 4.20 -12.03 15.17
C PRO A 142 4.27 -12.72 16.54
N GLY A 143 4.75 -12.01 17.56
CA GLY A 143 5.07 -12.54 18.89
C GLY A 143 6.51 -13.03 19.09
N ASP A 144 7.30 -13.19 18.02
CA ASP A 144 8.72 -13.53 18.13
C ASP A 144 9.51 -12.33 18.67
N THR A 145 10.62 -12.63 19.34
CA THR A 145 11.51 -11.62 19.91
C THR A 145 12.95 -11.86 19.47
N ILE A 146 13.71 -10.79 19.25
CA ILE A 146 15.13 -10.86 18.91
C ILE A 146 15.92 -9.78 19.64
N THR A 147 17.12 -10.11 20.08
CA THR A 147 18.06 -9.11 20.63
C THR A 147 18.82 -8.41 19.51
N ILE A 148 19.31 -7.20 19.75
CA ILE A 148 20.11 -6.48 18.74
C ILE A 148 21.43 -7.22 18.45
N ASP A 149 22.01 -7.87 19.44
CA ASP A 149 23.22 -8.67 19.26
C ASP A 149 23.00 -9.86 18.32
N GLU A 150 21.84 -10.54 18.43
CA GLU A 150 21.45 -11.60 17.51
C GLU A 150 21.19 -11.05 16.10
N LEU A 151 20.56 -9.89 16.01
CA LEU A 151 20.22 -9.26 14.74
C LEU A 151 21.48 -8.92 13.92
N VAL A 152 22.48 -8.31 14.55
CA VAL A 152 23.72 -7.90 13.87
C VAL A 152 24.59 -9.11 13.50
N ARG A 153 24.39 -10.26 14.15
CA ARG A 153 25.11 -11.50 13.81
C ARG A 153 24.55 -12.21 12.58
N ILE A 154 23.39 -11.82 12.06
CA ILE A 154 22.81 -12.43 10.87
C ILE A 154 23.68 -12.07 9.65
N ASP A 155 24.19 -13.08 8.95
CA ASP A 155 25.14 -12.92 7.84
C ASP A 155 24.66 -11.91 6.78
N ALA A 156 23.37 -11.92 6.44
CA ALA A 156 22.78 -10.97 5.50
C ALA A 156 22.87 -9.49 5.96
N LEU A 157 22.89 -9.25 7.28
CA LEU A 157 22.92 -7.91 7.88
C LEU A 157 24.35 -7.43 8.21
N GLN A 158 25.36 -8.32 8.23
CA GLN A 158 26.73 -7.99 8.60
C GLN A 158 27.40 -6.97 7.65
N ASN A 159 27.02 -6.98 6.36
CA ASN A 159 27.58 -6.09 5.35
C ASN A 159 26.84 -4.75 5.23
N ILE A 160 25.81 -4.52 6.06
CA ILE A 160 24.98 -3.33 6.00
C ILE A 160 25.52 -2.27 6.94
N SER A 161 25.52 -1.01 6.51
CA SER A 161 25.88 0.09 7.41
C SER A 161 24.93 0.13 8.62
N LEU A 162 25.50 0.22 9.82
CA LEU A 162 24.73 0.26 11.08
C LEU A 162 23.71 1.41 11.11
N ASN A 163 24.01 2.54 10.44
CA ASN A 163 23.09 3.66 10.32
C ASN A 163 21.84 3.28 9.51
N LEU A 164 22.01 2.59 8.38
CA LEU A 164 20.90 2.16 7.54
C LEU A 164 20.03 1.11 8.25
N LEU A 165 20.65 0.14 8.92
CA LEU A 165 19.95 -0.84 9.75
C LEU A 165 19.17 -0.17 10.88
N THR A 166 19.79 0.80 11.56
CA THR A 166 19.14 1.58 12.63
C THR A 166 17.93 2.36 12.12
N GLN A 167 18.02 2.99 10.95
CA GLN A 167 16.90 3.71 10.34
C GLN A 167 15.75 2.77 9.96
N ALA A 168 16.07 1.60 9.39
CA ALA A 168 15.07 0.59 9.07
C ALA A 168 14.34 0.09 10.32
N ILE A 169 15.05 -0.16 11.42
CA ILE A 169 14.46 -0.58 12.68
C ILE A 169 13.58 0.52 13.29
N LYS A 170 14.02 1.78 13.23
CA LYS A 170 13.19 2.92 13.66
C LYS A 170 11.88 3.01 12.89
N ASP A 171 11.89 2.78 11.59
CA ASP A 171 10.65 2.75 10.81
C ASP A 171 9.73 1.63 11.23
N LEU A 172 10.28 0.44 11.51
CA LEU A 172 9.48 -0.69 11.96
C LEU A 172 8.85 -0.42 13.33
N ILE A 173 9.55 0.30 14.22
CA ILE A 173 9.01 0.75 15.50
C ILE A 173 7.93 1.82 15.29
N ASN A 174 8.22 2.87 14.52
CA ASN A 174 7.29 3.97 14.27
C ASN A 174 6.00 3.51 13.58
N ASN A 175 6.09 2.50 12.73
CA ASN A 175 4.93 1.90 12.05
C ASN A 175 4.19 0.85 12.91
N GLY A 176 4.56 0.68 14.18
CA GLY A 176 3.90 -0.25 15.10
C GLY A 176 4.08 -1.73 14.71
N ILE A 177 5.15 -2.06 13.99
CA ILE A 177 5.47 -3.45 13.62
C ILE A 177 6.32 -4.10 14.70
N PHE A 178 7.26 -3.35 15.26
CA PHE A 178 8.12 -3.78 16.36
C PHE A 178 7.89 -2.93 17.60
N GLU A 179 7.87 -3.59 18.75
CA GLU A 179 7.90 -2.97 20.06
C GLU A 179 9.36 -2.97 20.57
N PRO A 180 9.93 -1.79 20.90
CA PRO A 180 11.26 -1.70 21.46
C PRO A 180 11.24 -2.09 22.94
N ILE A 181 12.14 -2.98 23.33
CA ILE A 181 12.34 -3.38 24.71
C ILE A 181 13.76 -3.01 25.14
N GLU A 182 13.85 -2.36 26.30
CA GLU A 182 15.13 -2.13 26.95
C GLU A 182 15.74 -3.46 27.39
N GLY A 183 17.02 -3.67 27.06
CA GLY A 183 17.67 -4.95 27.32
C GLY A 183 19.17 -4.81 27.50
N GLU A 184 19.78 -5.86 28.04
CA GLU A 184 21.21 -5.95 28.33
C GLU A 184 22.05 -6.33 27.09
N SER A 185 21.62 -5.95 25.89
CA SER A 185 22.43 -6.17 24.69
C SER A 185 23.66 -5.27 24.68
N ILE A 186 24.77 -5.83 24.19
CA ILE A 186 26.04 -5.11 24.01
C ILE A 186 25.85 -4.01 22.98
N GLN A 187 25.17 -4.33 21.88
CA GLN A 187 24.73 -3.36 20.90
C GLN A 187 23.32 -2.86 21.24
N LYS A 188 23.16 -1.53 21.25
CA LYS A 188 21.88 -0.89 21.54
C LYS A 188 21.51 0.09 20.45
N ILE A 189 20.24 0.11 20.09
CA ILE A 189 19.68 1.12 19.21
C ILE A 189 19.20 2.28 20.07
N GLN A 190 19.54 3.51 19.67
CA GLN A 190 19.20 4.73 20.42
C GLN A 190 19.69 4.75 21.89
N GLY A 191 20.68 3.93 22.22
CA GLY A 191 21.33 3.92 23.54
C GLY A 191 20.67 3.01 24.58
N ASN A 192 19.41 2.62 24.41
CA ASN A 192 18.66 1.82 25.38
C ASN A 192 17.95 0.58 24.80
N ILE A 193 17.63 0.55 23.50
CA ILE A 193 16.90 -0.56 22.89
C ILE A 193 17.86 -1.74 22.69
N GLY A 194 17.68 -2.79 23.49
CA GLY A 194 18.47 -4.02 23.39
C GLY A 194 17.69 -5.18 22.76
N LYS A 195 16.37 -5.08 22.67
CA LYS A 195 15.51 -6.15 22.17
C LYS A 195 14.34 -5.60 21.37
N LEU A 196 13.88 -6.37 20.39
CA LEU A 196 12.73 -6.07 19.55
C LEU A 196 11.72 -7.21 19.66
N VAL A 197 10.44 -6.87 19.74
CA VAL A 197 9.33 -7.83 19.71
C VAL A 197 8.43 -7.52 18.53
N ARG A 198 8.06 -8.53 17.75
CA ARG A 198 7.08 -8.33 16.68
C ARG A 198 5.66 -8.31 17.25
N ILE A 199 4.97 -7.20 17.03
CA ILE A 199 3.59 -7.00 17.49
C ILE A 199 2.67 -7.99 16.73
N ARG A 200 1.68 -8.52 17.43
CA ARG A 200 0.71 -9.50 16.92
C ARG A 200 -0.26 -8.91 15.89
#